data_AF-A0A246FHE8-F1
#
_entry.id   AF-A0A246FHE8-F1
#
_cell.length_a   1.000
_cell.length_b   1.000
_cell.length_c   1.000
_cell.angle_alpha   90.00
_cell.angle_beta   90.00
_cell.angle_gamma   90.00
#
_symmetry.space_group_name_H-M   'P 1'
#
loop_
_entity.id
_entity.type
_entity.pdbx_description
1 polymer ?
#
loop_
_entity_poly.entity_id
_entity_poly.type
_entity_poly.pdbx_seq_one_letter_code
_entity_poly.pdbx_strand_id
1 'polypeptide(L)'
;MPALLLDHPALSPTPPALVGPAPVGLAPAVRRGPAFLRGFVRWSWVVLVAASLIQSLWFATQANQVAVLYVLGAWALLTPTFLTYSSLARYPISSFLMLGFGATQFYLPLLFTLLEGKPLVTNLELPYAVFEHSMLALLVLLTAHYCYRVLARVRLLHTRSLLRRLGVYTPPTHLQLWLMGLIGVAAMFYIYVVSQVGWAMTGSSSDKFIQTLIPFSYAPYFIYSGRLYGSQQRPAKSTALWLLLFTIMLFVVSIGRNSRAAFMLSFTAVGFSYGLGLLLGVFENNLLRWRNVLLAGLGIWFLMGPMSDLGTAMVIVREKRHDISKSELISLTYEAFWDEEALRDYRAIDYHGISAWDESYLDNIFTARFANLKFNDESLLLNRQVGNENPAIYRYTIDYIWSSLPDPLIRFLGINVDKTQILVCSFGDYLFYTAGNVQETLSGFRTGHFAGTGMAAFGWWYLLILGLGMIPVFSLFDKLVVRDTASAAGIRFSLCALLALTGVFQFLPFESVVFSVTFLTRGWLQLVFSYVLLYSVARLLSRLFQDAGQGSATS
;
A
#
# COMPACT_ATOMS: atom_id res chain seq x y z
N MET A 1 -75.62 -1.23 -41.20
CA MET A 1 -74.22 -1.02 -41.59
C MET A 1 -73.31 -1.50 -40.47
N PRO A 2 -72.17 -2.12 -40.81
CA PRO A 2 -71.70 -3.44 -40.35
C PRO A 2 -71.07 -3.43 -38.93
N ALA A 3 -71.24 -4.48 -38.12
CA ALA A 3 -70.35 -5.66 -37.97
C ALA A 3 -69.02 -5.28 -37.25
N LEU A 4 -68.41 -5.99 -36.30
CA LEU A 4 -68.23 -7.43 -36.08
C LEU A 4 -67.43 -7.58 -34.75
N LEU A 5 -67.84 -8.54 -33.90
CA LEU A 5 -67.00 -9.60 -33.28
C LEU A 5 -65.85 -9.26 -32.28
N LEU A 6 -65.92 -9.81 -31.05
CA LEU A 6 -65.25 -11.05 -30.60
C LEU A 6 -65.11 -11.14 -29.07
N ASP A 7 -65.40 -12.35 -28.57
CA ASP A 7 -65.19 -12.85 -27.22
C ASP A 7 -63.71 -12.83 -26.78
N HIS A 8 -63.48 -12.55 -25.49
CA HIS A 8 -62.25 -12.95 -24.79
C HIS A 8 -62.59 -13.68 -23.49
N PRO A 9 -61.96 -14.84 -23.19
CA PRO A 9 -62.26 -15.65 -22.02
C PRO A 9 -61.54 -15.12 -20.77
N ALA A 10 -62.24 -15.24 -19.64
CA ALA A 10 -61.73 -14.91 -18.31
C ALA A 10 -60.65 -15.89 -17.84
N LEU A 11 -59.46 -15.37 -17.51
CA LEU A 11 -58.41 -16.08 -16.77
C LEU A 11 -58.35 -15.54 -15.34
N SER A 12 -58.72 -16.38 -14.38
CA SER A 12 -58.57 -16.17 -12.94
C SER A 12 -57.09 -16.26 -12.52
N PRO A 13 -56.61 -15.42 -11.59
CA PRO A 13 -55.25 -15.52 -11.07
C PRO A 13 -55.15 -16.60 -9.97
N THR A 14 -54.37 -17.65 -10.23
CA THR A 14 -53.91 -18.61 -9.22
C THR A 14 -52.90 -17.96 -8.27
N PRO A 15 -53.02 -18.13 -6.94
CA PRO A 15 -52.05 -17.62 -5.97
C PRO A 15 -50.73 -18.43 -6.00
N PRO A 16 -49.57 -17.81 -5.71
CA PRO A 16 -48.28 -18.49 -5.74
C PRO A 16 -48.16 -19.49 -4.57
N ALA A 17 -47.63 -20.66 -4.90
CA ALA A 17 -47.41 -21.79 -4.00
C ALA A 17 -46.60 -21.40 -2.75
N LEU A 18 -47.09 -21.88 -1.60
CA LEU A 18 -46.44 -21.82 -0.30
C LEU A 18 -45.06 -22.50 -0.36
N VAL A 19 -44.03 -21.72 -0.05
CA VAL A 19 -42.66 -22.18 0.16
C VAL A 19 -42.66 -23.13 1.35
N GLY A 20 -42.34 -24.41 1.10
CA GLY A 20 -42.17 -25.42 2.14
C GLY A 20 -41.05 -25.05 3.14
N PRO A 21 -41.09 -25.57 4.37
CA PRO A 21 -40.10 -25.26 5.39
C PRO A 21 -38.69 -25.69 4.92
N ALA A 22 -37.74 -24.77 5.10
CA ALA A 22 -36.34 -24.99 4.76
C ALA A 22 -35.79 -26.25 5.46
N PRO A 23 -35.00 -27.10 4.77
CA PRO A 23 -34.39 -28.25 5.40
C PRO A 23 -33.42 -27.79 6.50
N VAL A 24 -33.79 -28.14 7.73
CA VAL A 24 -32.94 -28.08 8.91
C VAL A 24 -31.80 -29.08 8.71
N GLY A 25 -30.56 -28.60 8.80
CA GLY A 25 -29.38 -29.47 8.91
C GLY A 25 -28.42 -29.45 7.73
N LEU A 26 -27.76 -28.33 7.50
CA LEU A 26 -26.39 -28.34 7.00
C LEU A 26 -25.55 -27.47 7.93
N ALA A 27 -24.89 -28.11 8.90
CA ALA A 27 -23.75 -27.49 9.58
C ALA A 27 -22.83 -26.89 8.51
N PRO A 28 -22.33 -25.65 8.66
CA PRO A 28 -21.47 -25.05 7.66
C PRO A 28 -20.23 -25.95 7.54
N ALA A 29 -20.13 -26.68 6.43
CA ALA A 29 -18.96 -27.46 6.11
C ALA A 29 -17.75 -26.52 6.28
N VAL A 30 -16.89 -26.83 7.24
CA VAL A 30 -15.63 -26.13 7.44
C VAL A 30 -14.84 -26.35 6.16
N ARG A 31 -14.96 -25.41 5.20
CA ARG A 31 -14.20 -25.43 3.95
C ARG A 31 -12.73 -25.50 4.36
N ARG A 32 -12.10 -26.66 4.19
CA ARG A 32 -10.66 -26.84 4.39
C ARG A 32 -9.98 -25.73 3.59
N GLY A 33 -9.17 -24.89 4.26
CA GLY A 33 -8.53 -23.75 3.60
C GLY A 33 -7.70 -24.18 2.37
N PRO A 34 -7.37 -23.25 1.46
CA PRO A 34 -6.59 -23.54 0.27
C PRO A 34 -5.28 -24.28 0.60
N ALA A 35 -4.91 -25.28 -0.19
CA ALA A 35 -3.66 -26.03 0.00
C ALA A 35 -2.43 -25.12 -0.03
N PHE A 36 -2.45 -24.08 -0.88
CA PHE A 36 -1.42 -23.06 -0.96
C PHE A 36 -1.21 -22.34 0.36
N LEU A 37 -2.28 -21.89 1.03
CA LEU A 37 -2.17 -21.17 2.31
C LEU A 37 -1.47 -22.00 3.38
N ARG A 38 -1.83 -23.29 3.51
CA ARG A 38 -1.16 -24.20 4.47
C ARG A 38 0.32 -24.38 4.12
N GLY A 39 0.62 -24.55 2.83
CA GLY A 39 2.01 -24.65 2.36
C GLY A 39 2.80 -23.38 2.64
N PHE A 40 2.22 -22.21 2.35
CA PHE A 40 2.82 -20.91 2.59
C PHE A 40 3.13 -20.69 4.08
N VAL A 41 2.17 -20.98 4.97
CA VAL A 41 2.37 -20.90 6.43
C VAL A 41 3.48 -21.84 6.89
N ARG A 42 3.49 -23.09 6.42
CA ARG A 42 4.54 -24.05 6.78
C ARG A 42 5.92 -23.57 6.33
N TRP A 43 6.04 -23.16 5.06
CA TRP A 43 7.32 -22.72 4.51
C TRP A 43 7.79 -21.39 5.08
N SER A 44 6.89 -20.47 5.45
CA SER A 44 7.29 -19.25 6.13
C SER A 44 7.91 -19.54 7.49
N TRP A 45 7.37 -20.49 8.25
CA TRP A 45 7.99 -20.96 9.50
C TRP A 45 9.33 -21.65 9.29
N VAL A 46 9.45 -22.52 8.27
CA VAL A 46 10.72 -23.20 7.96
C VAL A 46 11.81 -22.18 7.62
N VAL A 47 11.50 -21.22 6.74
CA VAL A 47 12.43 -20.15 6.36
C VAL A 47 12.79 -19.29 7.56
N LEU A 48 11.80 -18.91 8.37
CA LEU A 48 12.02 -18.10 9.55
C LEU A 48 12.94 -18.79 10.57
N VAL A 49 12.66 -20.04 10.92
CA VAL A 49 13.47 -20.80 11.89
C VAL A 49 14.88 -21.01 11.35
N ALA A 50 15.03 -21.36 10.07
CA ALA A 50 16.36 -21.49 9.45
C ALA A 50 17.13 -20.16 9.51
N ALA A 51 16.51 -19.05 9.13
CA ALA A 51 17.13 -17.73 9.18
C ALA A 51 17.48 -17.31 10.61
N SER A 52 16.60 -17.56 11.58
CA SER A 52 16.85 -17.30 13.00
C SER A 52 18.02 -18.10 13.53
N LEU A 53 18.15 -19.38 13.17
CA LEU A 53 19.28 -20.22 13.56
C LEU A 53 20.59 -19.70 12.96
N ILE A 54 20.60 -19.39 11.66
CA ILE A 54 21.81 -18.85 11.00
C ILE A 54 22.18 -17.50 11.60
N GLN A 55 21.23 -16.59 11.81
CA GLN A 55 21.45 -15.31 12.48
C GLN A 55 22.03 -15.48 13.89
N SER A 56 21.50 -16.45 14.64
CA SER A 56 21.97 -16.73 16.01
C SER A 56 23.37 -17.34 16.06
N LEU A 57 23.74 -18.14 15.04
CA LEU A 57 25.03 -18.81 14.95
C LEU A 57 26.13 -17.89 14.41
N TRP A 58 25.83 -17.12 13.36
CA TRP A 58 26.81 -16.27 12.68
C TRP A 58 26.97 -14.90 13.36
N PHE A 59 25.93 -14.40 14.04
CA PHE A 59 25.95 -13.10 14.71
C PHE A 59 25.49 -13.22 16.17
N ALA A 60 26.35 -13.81 17.00
CA ALA A 60 26.07 -14.16 18.38
C ALA A 60 26.19 -12.98 19.37
N THR A 61 25.48 -11.88 19.13
CA THR A 61 25.39 -10.74 20.09
C THR A 61 24.07 -10.78 20.86
N GLN A 62 24.06 -10.31 22.12
CA GLN A 62 22.85 -10.31 22.95
C GLN A 62 21.70 -9.53 22.29
N ALA A 63 21.99 -8.37 21.70
CA ALA A 63 21.01 -7.56 20.99
C ALA A 63 20.39 -8.33 19.81
N ASN A 64 21.22 -9.04 19.03
CA ASN A 64 20.75 -9.84 17.91
C ASN A 64 19.85 -11.01 18.36
N GLN A 65 20.22 -11.69 19.44
CA GLN A 65 19.41 -12.79 19.99
C GLN A 65 18.04 -12.31 20.46
N VAL A 66 18.00 -11.18 21.20
CA VAL A 66 16.74 -10.58 21.66
C VAL A 66 15.88 -10.15 20.48
N ALA A 67 16.47 -9.52 19.46
CA ALA A 67 15.78 -9.15 18.23
C ALA A 67 15.17 -10.37 17.52
N VAL A 68 15.94 -11.46 17.37
CA VAL A 68 15.46 -12.73 16.79
C VAL A 68 14.29 -13.31 17.57
N LEU A 69 14.32 -13.25 18.92
CA LEU A 69 13.20 -13.70 19.75
C LEU A 69 11.94 -12.86 19.53
N TYR A 70 12.07 -11.53 19.42
CA TYR A 70 10.94 -10.67 19.07
C TYR A 70 10.35 -11.02 17.70
N VAL A 71 11.19 -11.28 16.69
CA VAL A 71 10.71 -11.69 15.36
C VAL A 71 9.94 -13.01 15.42
N LEU A 72 10.47 -14.02 16.11
CA LEU A 72 9.80 -15.31 16.31
C LEU A 72 8.46 -15.14 17.04
N GLY A 73 8.45 -14.35 18.12
CA GLY A 73 7.23 -14.05 18.89
C GLY A 73 6.17 -13.31 18.06
N ALA A 74 6.58 -12.27 17.32
CA ALA A 74 5.68 -11.52 16.45
C ALA A 74 5.03 -12.43 15.39
N TRP A 75 5.83 -13.27 14.73
CA TRP A 75 5.31 -14.21 13.73
C TRP A 75 4.41 -15.29 14.34
N ALA A 76 4.70 -15.75 15.57
CA ALA A 76 3.86 -16.67 16.34
C ALA A 76 2.47 -16.09 16.63
N LEU A 77 2.36 -14.78 16.84
CA LEU A 77 1.08 -14.10 17.05
C LEU A 77 0.33 -13.86 15.72
N LEU A 78 1.04 -13.43 14.68
CA LEU A 78 0.46 -13.04 13.39
C LEU A 78 -0.08 -14.22 12.60
N THR A 79 0.67 -15.31 12.53
CA THR A 79 0.34 -16.45 11.65
C THR A 79 -1.01 -17.10 11.98
N PRO A 80 -1.30 -17.52 13.23
CA PRO A 80 -2.59 -18.10 13.58
C PRO A 80 -3.74 -17.08 13.56
N THR A 81 -3.44 -15.78 13.69
CA THR A 81 -4.46 -14.72 13.70
C THR A 81 -4.89 -14.33 12.29
N PHE A 82 -3.93 -14.05 11.40
CA PHE A 82 -4.18 -13.42 10.10
C PHE A 82 -3.92 -14.35 8.91
N LEU A 83 -2.96 -15.29 8.99
CA LEU A 83 -2.69 -16.27 7.93
C LEU A 83 -3.59 -17.50 8.03
N THR A 84 -4.88 -17.27 8.31
CA THR A 84 -5.92 -18.30 8.25
C THR A 84 -6.95 -17.95 7.18
N TYR A 85 -7.50 -18.97 6.53
CA TYR A 85 -8.53 -18.75 5.52
C TYR A 85 -9.73 -17.98 6.11
N SER A 86 -10.07 -18.25 7.37
CA SER A 86 -11.16 -17.55 8.07
C SER A 86 -10.93 -16.04 8.20
N SER A 87 -9.68 -15.62 8.48
CA SER A 87 -9.35 -14.20 8.58
C SER A 87 -9.28 -13.56 7.21
N LEU A 88 -8.54 -14.17 6.28
CA LEU A 88 -8.37 -13.66 4.92
C LEU A 88 -9.70 -13.58 4.16
N ALA A 89 -10.63 -14.51 4.36
CA ALA A 89 -11.93 -14.47 3.68
C ALA A 89 -12.92 -13.48 4.34
N ARG A 90 -12.77 -13.18 5.64
CA ARG A 90 -13.75 -12.34 6.36
C ARG A 90 -13.28 -10.89 6.53
N TYR A 91 -11.99 -10.69 6.65
CA TYR A 91 -11.32 -9.42 6.94
C TYR A 91 -10.05 -9.26 6.07
N PRO A 92 -10.15 -9.39 4.72
CA PRO A 92 -8.99 -9.52 3.85
C PRO A 92 -8.04 -8.33 3.91
N ILE A 93 -8.55 -7.11 3.85
CA ILE A 93 -7.70 -5.91 3.70
C ILE A 93 -7.07 -5.57 5.03
N SER A 94 -7.83 -5.64 6.13
CA SER A 94 -7.26 -5.44 7.48
C SER A 94 -6.27 -6.54 7.87
N SER A 95 -6.52 -7.80 7.49
CA SER A 95 -5.53 -8.89 7.69
C SER A 95 -4.27 -8.63 6.87
N PHE A 96 -4.41 -8.17 5.63
CA PHE A 96 -3.28 -7.85 4.76
C PHE A 96 -2.45 -6.67 5.29
N LEU A 97 -3.10 -5.65 5.83
CA LEU A 97 -2.45 -4.53 6.53
C LEU A 97 -1.60 -5.03 7.71
N MET A 98 -2.17 -5.88 8.55
CA MET A 98 -1.46 -6.45 9.71
C MET A 98 -0.28 -7.31 9.31
N LEU A 99 -0.42 -8.07 8.22
CA LEU A 99 0.69 -8.83 7.64
C LEU A 99 1.77 -7.92 7.06
N GLY A 100 1.41 -6.76 6.50
CA GLY A 100 2.36 -5.76 6.03
C GLY A 100 3.23 -5.19 7.15
N PHE A 101 2.62 -4.85 8.28
CA PHE A 101 3.36 -4.43 9.47
C PHE A 101 4.27 -5.53 10.01
N GLY A 102 3.73 -6.73 10.18
CA GLY A 102 4.50 -7.90 10.62
C GLY A 102 5.67 -8.25 9.70
N ALA A 103 5.44 -8.17 8.39
CA ALA A 103 6.45 -8.42 7.39
C ALA A 103 7.56 -7.37 7.45
N THR A 104 7.21 -6.08 7.46
CA THR A 104 8.19 -5.00 7.31
C THR A 104 8.94 -4.61 8.59
N GLN A 105 8.39 -4.94 9.76
CA GLN A 105 9.03 -4.67 11.05
C GLN A 105 9.73 -5.89 11.66
N PHE A 106 9.41 -7.11 11.22
CA PHE A 106 9.97 -8.32 11.84
C PHE A 106 10.50 -9.31 10.80
N TYR A 107 9.63 -9.84 9.95
CA TYR A 107 9.97 -11.01 9.14
C TYR A 107 10.99 -10.68 8.02
N LEU A 108 10.76 -9.64 7.23
CA LEU A 108 11.60 -9.27 6.10
C LEU A 108 12.96 -8.70 6.52
N PRO A 109 13.07 -7.83 7.54
CA PRO A 109 14.39 -7.40 8.04
C PRO A 109 15.33 -8.56 8.39
N LEU A 110 14.84 -9.61 9.05
CA LEU A 110 15.64 -10.80 9.37
C LEU A 110 16.18 -11.48 8.11
N LEU A 111 15.34 -11.64 7.09
CA LEU A 111 15.75 -12.31 5.85
C LEU A 111 16.71 -11.46 5.05
N PHE A 112 16.45 -10.16 4.90
CA PHE A 112 17.27 -9.29 4.06
C PHE A 112 18.63 -8.99 4.67
N THR A 113 18.70 -8.74 5.98
CA THR A 113 20.00 -8.59 6.66
C THR A 113 20.83 -9.87 6.56
N LEU A 114 20.20 -11.04 6.72
CA LEU A 114 20.89 -12.32 6.56
C LEU A 114 21.40 -12.54 5.12
N LEU A 115 20.61 -12.18 4.11
CA LEU A 115 21.03 -12.29 2.70
C LEU A 115 22.21 -11.36 2.36
N GLU A 116 22.32 -10.22 3.05
CA GLU A 116 23.46 -9.31 2.95
C GLU A 116 24.64 -9.72 3.86
N GLY A 117 24.52 -10.81 4.62
CA GLY A 117 25.57 -11.26 5.53
C GLY A 117 25.77 -10.35 6.73
N LYS A 118 24.70 -9.71 7.21
CA LYS A 118 24.71 -8.74 8.32
C LYS A 118 23.84 -9.22 9.49
N PRO A 119 24.16 -8.83 10.74
CA PRO A 119 23.26 -9.02 11.87
C PRO A 119 21.94 -8.28 11.67
N LEU A 120 20.85 -8.80 12.24
CA LEU A 120 19.54 -8.13 12.24
C LEU A 120 19.60 -6.74 12.91
N VAL A 121 20.53 -6.53 13.84
CA VAL A 121 20.71 -5.27 14.58
C VAL A 121 21.77 -4.34 13.98
N THR A 122 22.22 -4.60 12.75
CA THR A 122 23.21 -3.75 12.07
C THR A 122 22.70 -2.32 11.97
N ASN A 123 23.57 -1.35 12.28
CA ASN A 123 23.28 0.09 12.22
C ASN A 123 22.00 0.50 12.97
N LEU A 124 21.59 -0.27 13.99
CA LEU A 124 20.59 0.17 14.96
C LEU A 124 21.32 0.63 16.20
N GLU A 125 21.17 1.89 16.56
CA GLU A 125 21.70 2.44 17.81
C GLU A 125 20.90 1.96 19.02
N LEU A 126 19.58 1.80 18.87
CA LEU A 126 18.64 1.46 19.94
C LEU A 126 17.89 0.13 19.69
N PRO A 127 18.59 -0.99 19.39
CA PRO A 127 17.96 -2.22 18.92
C PRO A 127 16.91 -2.76 19.89
N TYR A 128 17.18 -2.75 21.20
CA TYR A 128 16.21 -3.20 22.21
C TYR A 128 14.91 -2.39 22.18
N ALA A 129 15.02 -1.06 22.13
CA ALA A 129 13.87 -0.17 22.13
C ALA A 129 13.06 -0.32 20.84
N VAL A 130 13.73 -0.43 19.69
CA VAL A 130 13.07 -0.61 18.39
C VAL A 130 12.18 -1.85 18.38
N PHE A 131 12.71 -3.01 18.79
CA PHE A 131 11.94 -4.25 18.80
C PHE A 131 10.87 -4.26 19.89
N GLU A 132 11.14 -3.66 21.06
CA GLU A 132 10.16 -3.50 22.13
C GLU A 132 8.96 -2.65 21.69
N HIS A 133 9.20 -1.44 21.18
CA HIS A 133 8.13 -0.55 20.70
C HIS A 133 7.34 -1.18 19.55
N SER A 134 8.01 -1.88 18.62
CA SER A 134 7.34 -2.61 17.53
C SER A 134 6.46 -3.74 18.06
N MET A 135 6.92 -4.50 19.07
CA MET A 135 6.16 -5.59 19.67
C MET A 135 4.95 -5.07 20.47
N LEU A 136 5.13 -4.01 21.26
CA LEU A 136 4.03 -3.37 21.98
C LEU A 136 2.98 -2.81 21.01
N ALA A 137 3.42 -2.16 19.94
CA ALA A 137 2.53 -1.71 18.87
C ALA A 137 1.77 -2.89 18.24
N LEU A 138 2.44 -4.02 17.95
CA LEU A 138 1.79 -5.23 17.44
C LEU A 138 0.69 -5.73 18.38
N LEU A 139 0.95 -5.81 19.68
CA LEU A 139 -0.03 -6.27 20.69
C LEU A 139 -1.25 -5.34 20.76
N VAL A 140 -1.02 -4.02 20.72
CA VAL A 140 -2.09 -3.02 20.67
C VAL A 140 -2.92 -3.17 19.39
N LEU A 141 -2.27 -3.34 18.23
CA LEU A 141 -2.94 -3.49 16.94
C LEU A 141 -3.74 -4.81 16.86
N LEU A 142 -3.22 -5.90 17.44
CA LEU A 142 -3.95 -7.17 17.59
C LEU A 142 -5.22 -6.97 18.44
N THR A 143 -5.11 -6.23 19.54
CA THR A 143 -6.24 -5.90 20.42
C THR A 143 -7.26 -5.03 19.70
N ALA A 144 -6.81 -3.98 19.00
CA ALA A 144 -7.65 -3.11 18.18
C ALA A 144 -8.37 -3.90 17.07
N HIS A 145 -7.67 -4.83 16.41
CA HIS A 145 -8.28 -5.69 15.39
C HIS A 145 -9.32 -6.63 15.99
N TYR A 146 -9.05 -7.22 17.15
CA TYR A 146 -10.02 -8.03 17.88
C TYR A 146 -11.28 -7.23 18.22
N CYS A 147 -11.13 -6.03 18.80
CA CYS A 147 -12.24 -5.11 19.09
C CYS A 147 -13.03 -4.78 17.82
N TYR A 148 -12.33 -4.45 16.72
CA TYR A 148 -12.93 -4.26 15.41
C TYR A 148 -13.74 -5.48 14.96
N ARG A 149 -13.20 -6.70 15.06
CA ARG A 149 -13.91 -7.93 14.63
C ARG A 149 -15.18 -8.15 15.44
N VAL A 150 -15.17 -7.87 16.74
CA VAL A 150 -16.36 -7.94 17.61
C VAL A 150 -17.40 -6.92 17.16
N LEU A 151 -17.02 -5.66 16.97
CA LEU A 151 -17.90 -4.59 16.48
C LEU A 151 -18.45 -4.87 15.07
N ALA A 152 -17.61 -5.40 14.19
CA ALA A 152 -17.95 -5.72 12.82
C ALA A 152 -18.93 -6.89 12.72
N ARG A 153 -18.88 -7.87 13.62
CA ARG A 153 -19.90 -8.94 13.68
C ARG A 153 -21.30 -8.37 13.90
N VAL A 154 -21.42 -7.30 14.67
CA VAL A 154 -22.69 -6.60 14.94
C VAL A 154 -23.13 -5.75 13.74
N ARG A 155 -22.20 -5.07 13.06
CA ARG A 155 -22.51 -4.08 12.00
C ARG A 155 -22.48 -4.59 10.55
N LEU A 156 -21.76 -5.67 10.23
CA LEU A 156 -21.69 -6.24 8.87
C LEU A 156 -23.03 -6.82 8.38
N LEU A 157 -24.01 -6.99 9.28
CA LEU A 157 -25.37 -7.43 8.98
C LEU A 157 -26.25 -6.30 8.44
N HIS A 158 -25.84 -5.05 8.58
CA HIS A 158 -26.59 -3.87 8.14
C HIS A 158 -25.70 -2.99 7.28
N THR A 159 -25.81 -3.05 5.95
CA THR A 159 -25.72 -1.82 5.14
C THR A 159 -26.04 -2.04 3.66
N ARG A 160 -27.10 -1.36 3.21
CA ARG A 160 -27.19 -0.81 1.85
C ARG A 160 -26.12 0.29 1.72
N SER A 161 -24.84 -0.08 1.58
CA SER A 161 -23.76 0.90 1.60
C SER A 161 -23.82 1.85 0.40
N LEU A 162 -23.53 3.13 0.63
CA LEU A 162 -23.41 4.15 -0.41
C LEU A 162 -22.44 3.70 -1.52
N LEU A 163 -21.35 3.00 -1.16
CA LEU A 163 -20.37 2.44 -2.10
C LEU A 163 -21.01 1.48 -3.11
N ARG A 164 -22.03 0.70 -2.72
CA ARG A 164 -22.76 -0.17 -3.64
C ARG A 164 -23.59 0.63 -4.64
N ARG A 165 -24.21 1.75 -4.20
CA ARG A 165 -24.96 2.65 -5.08
C ARG A 165 -24.04 3.39 -6.06
N LEU A 166 -22.85 3.76 -5.61
CA LEU A 166 -21.82 4.41 -6.43
C LEU A 166 -21.10 3.46 -7.40
N GLY A 167 -21.41 2.16 -7.40
CA GLY A 167 -20.78 1.19 -8.30
C GLY A 167 -19.36 0.80 -7.92
N VAL A 168 -18.94 0.99 -6.66
CA VAL A 168 -17.55 0.67 -6.25
C VAL A 168 -17.20 -0.81 -6.44
N TYR A 169 -18.20 -1.69 -6.34
CA TYR A 169 -18.02 -3.14 -6.50
C TYR A 169 -18.42 -3.66 -7.88
N THR A 170 -18.79 -2.79 -8.84
CA THR A 170 -19.10 -3.26 -10.19
C THR A 170 -17.80 -3.52 -10.95
N PRO A 171 -17.60 -4.73 -11.50
CA PRO A 171 -16.35 -5.07 -12.17
C PRO A 171 -16.17 -4.20 -13.42
N PRO A 172 -15.03 -3.51 -13.58
CA PRO A 172 -14.75 -2.76 -14.79
C PRO A 172 -14.49 -3.69 -15.99
N THR A 173 -14.85 -3.22 -17.18
CA THR A 173 -14.52 -3.89 -18.44
C THR A 173 -13.05 -3.69 -18.79
N HIS A 174 -12.49 -4.52 -19.69
CA HIS A 174 -11.11 -4.32 -20.17
C HIS A 174 -10.88 -2.91 -20.76
N LEU A 175 -11.85 -2.39 -21.52
CA LEU A 175 -11.78 -1.03 -22.07
C LEU A 175 -11.72 0.02 -20.95
N GLN A 176 -12.54 -0.12 -19.91
CA GLN A 176 -12.51 0.79 -18.76
C GLN A 176 -11.16 0.77 -18.05
N LEU A 177 -10.55 -0.41 -17.86
CA LEU A 177 -9.21 -0.54 -17.27
C LEU A 177 -8.15 0.18 -18.11
N TRP A 178 -8.19 0.04 -19.44
CA TRP A 178 -7.31 0.76 -20.35
C TRP A 178 -7.49 2.28 -20.28
N LEU A 179 -8.73 2.76 -20.27
CA LEU A 179 -9.03 4.19 -20.14
C LEU A 179 -8.52 4.76 -18.81
N MET A 180 -8.77 4.05 -17.70
CA MET A 180 -8.24 4.42 -16.39
C MET A 180 -6.70 4.47 -16.39
N GLY A 181 -6.06 3.48 -17.04
CA GLY A 181 -4.62 3.42 -17.26
C GLY A 181 -4.07 4.63 -18.00
N LEU A 182 -4.65 4.96 -19.15
CA LEU A 182 -4.22 6.09 -19.97
C LEU A 182 -4.39 7.43 -19.25
N ILE A 183 -5.50 7.62 -18.53
CA ILE A 183 -5.71 8.84 -17.71
C ILE A 183 -4.65 8.92 -16.61
N GLY A 184 -4.34 7.81 -15.95
CA GLY A 184 -3.29 7.75 -14.93
C GLY A 184 -1.90 8.07 -15.50
N VAL A 185 -1.56 7.57 -16.69
CA VAL A 185 -0.30 7.90 -17.38
C VAL A 185 -0.26 9.38 -17.76
N ALA A 186 -1.36 9.94 -18.26
CA ALA A 186 -1.44 11.36 -18.58
C ALA A 186 -1.26 12.24 -17.34
N ALA A 187 -1.88 11.86 -16.22
CA ALA A 187 -1.69 12.53 -14.93
C ALA A 187 -0.23 12.43 -14.45
N MET A 188 0.38 11.25 -14.60
CA MET A 188 1.79 11.03 -14.27
C MET A 188 2.70 11.91 -15.13
N PHE A 189 2.50 11.93 -16.45
CA PHE A 189 3.24 12.79 -17.38
C PHE A 189 3.09 14.27 -17.01
N TYR A 190 1.87 14.74 -16.76
CA TYR A 190 1.62 16.12 -16.34
C TYR A 190 2.40 16.47 -15.07
N ILE A 191 2.29 15.67 -14.01
CA ILE A 191 2.96 15.96 -12.73
C ILE A 191 4.48 15.81 -12.83
N TYR A 192 4.97 14.93 -13.70
CA TYR A 192 6.39 14.53 -13.70
C TYR A 192 7.22 15.32 -14.70
N VAL A 193 6.59 15.78 -15.78
CA VAL A 193 7.24 16.46 -16.89
C VAL A 193 6.80 17.92 -17.00
N VAL A 194 5.52 18.22 -16.75
CA VAL A 194 4.94 19.56 -17.00
C VAL A 194 4.88 20.42 -15.75
N SER A 195 4.45 19.89 -14.61
CA SER A 195 4.34 20.64 -13.35
C SER A 195 5.73 20.88 -12.75
N GLN A 196 5.99 22.14 -12.38
CA GLN A 196 7.20 22.58 -11.66
C GLN A 196 7.17 22.20 -10.17
N VAL A 197 6.04 21.70 -9.68
CA VAL A 197 5.74 21.50 -8.25
C VAL A 197 6.07 20.09 -7.78
N GLY A 198 6.82 19.33 -8.57
CA GLY A 198 6.95 17.88 -8.48
C GLY A 198 7.04 17.30 -7.06
N TRP A 199 7.71 17.96 -6.11
CA TRP A 199 7.90 17.44 -4.74
C TRP A 199 7.30 18.28 -3.62
N ALA A 200 6.72 19.44 -3.91
CA ALA A 200 6.28 20.32 -2.85
C ALA A 200 4.99 19.76 -2.22
N MET A 201 5.02 19.52 -0.90
CA MET A 201 3.80 19.32 -0.12
C MET A 201 2.92 20.59 -0.12
N THR A 202 3.41 21.70 -0.69
CA THR A 202 2.64 22.88 -1.12
C THR A 202 2.61 22.97 -2.64
N GLY A 203 1.47 22.64 -3.20
CA GLY A 203 1.18 22.83 -4.62
C GLY A 203 -0.24 23.32 -4.79
N SER A 204 -0.54 23.85 -5.97
CA SER A 204 -1.92 24.19 -6.32
C SER A 204 -2.82 22.99 -6.01
N SER A 205 -4.02 23.25 -5.48
CA SER A 205 -4.97 22.18 -5.15
C SER A 205 -5.28 21.29 -6.37
N SER A 206 -5.14 21.83 -7.58
CA SER A 206 -5.22 21.10 -8.85
C SER A 206 -4.10 20.08 -9.04
N ASP A 207 -2.85 20.44 -8.78
CA ASP A 207 -1.70 19.55 -9.01
C ASP A 207 -1.76 18.36 -8.04
N LYS A 208 -2.08 18.63 -6.76
CA LYS A 208 -2.30 17.57 -5.77
C LYS A 208 -3.46 16.67 -6.14
N PHE A 209 -4.53 17.21 -6.72
CA PHE A 209 -5.66 16.41 -7.19
C PHE A 209 -5.26 15.50 -8.36
N ILE A 210 -4.54 16.02 -9.37
CA ILE A 210 -4.06 15.24 -10.51
C ILE A 210 -3.10 14.14 -10.04
N GLN A 211 -2.24 14.41 -9.05
CA GLN A 211 -1.35 13.41 -8.46
C GLN A 211 -2.13 12.19 -7.90
N THR A 212 -3.36 12.39 -7.41
CA THR A 212 -4.21 11.28 -6.92
C THR A 212 -4.64 10.31 -8.02
N LEU A 213 -4.49 10.70 -9.29
CA LEU A 213 -4.86 9.88 -10.44
C LEU A 213 -3.71 8.96 -10.91
N ILE A 214 -2.47 9.20 -10.46
CA ILE A 214 -1.29 8.43 -10.85
C ILE A 214 -1.43 6.93 -10.56
N PRO A 215 -1.95 6.47 -9.39
CA PRO A 215 -2.09 5.04 -9.10
C PRO A 215 -2.93 4.27 -10.13
N PHE A 216 -3.84 4.95 -10.84
CA PHE A 216 -4.67 4.32 -11.87
C PHE A 216 -3.93 4.00 -13.15
N SER A 217 -2.71 4.51 -13.35
CA SER A 217 -1.89 4.16 -14.51
C SER A 217 -1.64 2.65 -14.58
N TYR A 218 -1.79 1.94 -13.46
CA TYR A 218 -1.60 0.50 -13.37
C TYR A 218 -2.90 -0.32 -13.46
N ALA A 219 -4.06 0.32 -13.63
CA ALA A 219 -5.33 -0.37 -13.80
C ALA A 219 -5.33 -1.46 -14.89
N PRO A 220 -4.66 -1.30 -16.06
CA PRO A 220 -4.62 -2.34 -17.09
C PRO A 220 -4.02 -3.68 -16.61
N TYR A 221 -3.05 -3.67 -15.70
CA TYR A 221 -2.43 -4.90 -15.20
C TYR A 221 -3.40 -5.78 -14.39
N PHE A 222 -4.46 -5.17 -13.85
CA PHE A 222 -5.50 -5.92 -13.11
C PHE A 222 -6.40 -6.76 -14.02
N ILE A 223 -6.30 -6.67 -15.35
CA ILE A 223 -7.00 -7.58 -16.28
C ILE A 223 -6.73 -9.06 -15.90
N TYR A 224 -5.48 -9.41 -15.57
CA TYR A 224 -5.13 -10.77 -15.14
C TYR A 224 -5.59 -11.12 -13.72
N SER A 225 -5.96 -10.11 -12.93
CA SER A 225 -6.56 -10.27 -11.60
C SER A 225 -8.10 -10.24 -11.62
N GLY A 226 -8.71 -10.34 -12.81
CA GLY A 226 -10.16 -10.28 -13.05
C GLY A 226 -11.02 -11.04 -12.05
N ARG A 227 -10.60 -12.26 -11.70
CA ARG A 227 -11.33 -13.15 -10.78
C ARG A 227 -11.49 -12.60 -9.37
N LEU A 228 -10.58 -11.73 -8.90
CA LEU A 228 -10.63 -11.16 -7.55
C LEU A 228 -11.72 -10.10 -7.40
N TYR A 229 -11.96 -9.31 -8.44
CA TYR A 229 -13.00 -8.28 -8.44
C TYR A 229 -14.26 -8.68 -9.22
N GLY A 230 -14.36 -9.95 -9.62
CA GLY A 230 -15.57 -10.54 -10.21
C GLY A 230 -15.74 -10.31 -11.71
N SER A 231 -14.68 -10.01 -12.45
CA SER A 231 -14.72 -10.01 -13.92
C SER A 231 -14.82 -11.44 -14.45
N GLN A 232 -15.72 -11.64 -15.40
CA GLN A 232 -15.87 -12.88 -16.17
C GLN A 232 -15.15 -12.82 -17.53
N GLN A 233 -14.58 -11.66 -17.89
CA GLN A 233 -13.89 -11.48 -19.17
C GLN A 233 -12.55 -12.20 -19.13
N ARG A 234 -12.28 -13.02 -20.15
CA ARG A 234 -10.97 -13.66 -20.31
C ARG A 234 -10.02 -12.68 -21.02
N PRO A 235 -8.75 -12.55 -20.58
CA PRO A 235 -7.78 -11.73 -21.26
C PRO A 235 -7.58 -12.22 -22.71
N ALA A 236 -7.50 -11.29 -23.65
CA ALA A 236 -7.14 -11.62 -25.03
C ALA A 236 -5.66 -11.99 -25.10
N LYS A 237 -5.27 -12.82 -26.08
CA LYS A 237 -3.85 -13.19 -26.27
C LYS A 237 -2.97 -11.95 -26.55
N SER A 238 -3.52 -10.94 -27.23
CA SER A 238 -2.85 -9.67 -27.52
C SER A 238 -2.68 -8.77 -26.29
N THR A 239 -3.43 -9.01 -25.20
CA THR A 239 -3.34 -8.17 -23.99
C THR A 239 -1.94 -8.16 -23.40
N ALA A 240 -1.21 -9.29 -23.43
CA ALA A 240 0.16 -9.36 -22.95
C ALA A 240 1.10 -8.42 -23.73
N LEU A 241 0.98 -8.39 -25.06
CA LEU A 241 1.77 -7.50 -25.92
C LEU A 241 1.44 -6.03 -25.62
N TRP A 242 0.16 -5.69 -25.49
CA TRP A 242 -0.25 -4.33 -25.16
C TRP A 242 0.23 -3.89 -23.78
N LEU A 243 0.21 -4.78 -22.78
CA LEU A 243 0.78 -4.47 -21.45
C LEU A 243 2.30 -4.29 -21.51
N LEU A 244 3.02 -5.03 -22.36
CA LEU A 244 4.45 -4.82 -22.57
C LEU A 244 4.72 -3.42 -23.14
N LEU A 245 4.03 -3.05 -24.22
CA LEU A 245 4.15 -1.71 -24.82
C LEU A 245 3.78 -0.61 -23.82
N PHE A 246 2.72 -0.83 -23.04
CA PHE A 246 2.28 0.09 -22.00
C PHE A 246 3.28 0.19 -20.83
N THR A 247 3.99 -0.90 -20.49
CA THR A 247 5.09 -0.90 -19.51
C THR A 247 6.25 -0.05 -19.99
N ILE A 248 6.63 -0.17 -21.28
CA ILE A 248 7.69 0.64 -21.89
C ILE A 248 7.31 2.13 -21.82
N MET A 249 6.06 2.48 -22.17
CA MET A 249 5.57 3.86 -22.05
C MET A 249 5.64 4.37 -20.61
N LEU A 250 5.18 3.59 -19.63
CA LEU A 250 5.27 3.94 -18.21
C LEU A 250 6.72 4.15 -17.76
N PHE A 251 7.65 3.31 -18.21
CA PHE A 251 9.06 3.42 -17.89
C PHE A 251 9.65 4.73 -18.42
N VAL A 252 9.37 5.09 -19.68
CA VAL A 252 9.80 6.37 -20.28
C VAL A 252 9.29 7.57 -19.49
N VAL A 253 8.00 7.58 -19.11
CA VAL A 253 7.42 8.67 -18.29
C VAL A 253 8.03 8.72 -16.89
N SER A 254 8.39 7.58 -16.31
CA SER A 254 9.00 7.48 -14.97
C SER A 254 10.42 8.05 -14.93
N ILE A 255 11.19 7.86 -16.01
CA ILE A 255 12.55 8.41 -16.16
C ILE A 255 12.52 9.94 -16.11
N GLY A 256 11.49 10.58 -16.69
CA GLY A 256 11.39 12.05 -16.76
C GLY A 256 11.42 12.78 -15.40
N ARG A 257 11.12 12.07 -14.30
CA ARG A 257 11.20 12.59 -12.93
C ARG A 257 12.35 12.02 -12.11
N ASN A 258 13.13 11.09 -12.66
CA ASN A 258 14.19 10.42 -11.92
C ASN A 258 13.63 9.84 -10.59
N SER A 259 12.43 9.23 -10.67
CA SER A 259 11.69 8.72 -9.49
C SER A 259 11.37 7.24 -9.65
N ARG A 260 12.38 6.42 -9.39
CA ARG A 260 12.31 4.95 -9.27
C ARG A 260 11.15 4.47 -8.38
N ALA A 261 10.82 5.23 -7.34
CA ALA A 261 9.75 4.91 -6.40
C ALA A 261 8.37 4.81 -7.06
N ALA A 262 8.08 5.76 -7.96
CA ALA A 262 6.77 5.91 -8.58
C ALA A 262 6.42 4.76 -9.54
N PHE A 263 7.44 4.22 -10.22
CA PHE A 263 7.30 3.04 -11.08
C PHE A 263 6.98 1.77 -10.26
N MET A 264 7.73 1.54 -9.18
CA MET A 264 7.68 0.27 -8.45
C MET A 264 6.46 0.10 -7.53
N LEU A 265 5.98 1.18 -6.92
CA LEU A 265 4.94 1.11 -5.88
C LEU A 265 3.65 0.46 -6.38
N SER A 266 3.29 0.64 -7.65
CA SER A 266 2.01 0.12 -8.15
C SER A 266 2.11 -1.23 -8.85
N PHE A 267 3.28 -1.62 -9.38
CA PHE A 267 3.52 -3.03 -9.73
C PHE A 267 3.47 -3.93 -8.49
N THR A 268 3.88 -3.39 -7.34
CA THR A 268 3.74 -4.07 -6.04
C THR A 268 2.28 -4.39 -5.73
N ALA A 269 1.31 -3.52 -6.07
CA ALA A 269 -0.12 -3.76 -5.84
C ALA A 269 -0.65 -4.93 -6.69
N VAL A 270 -0.15 -5.07 -7.91
CA VAL A 270 -0.45 -6.22 -8.80
C VAL A 270 0.12 -7.51 -8.20
N GLY A 271 1.38 -7.48 -7.74
CA GLY A 271 2.01 -8.61 -7.05
C GLY A 271 1.26 -9.02 -5.78
N PHE A 272 0.86 -8.05 -4.95
CA PHE A 272 0.06 -8.27 -3.75
C PHE A 272 -1.33 -8.83 -4.06
N SER A 273 -1.97 -8.37 -5.14
CA SER A 273 -3.25 -8.94 -5.59
C SER A 273 -3.09 -10.39 -6.00
N TYR A 274 -2.05 -10.71 -6.77
CA TYR A 274 -1.73 -12.08 -7.15
C TYR A 274 -1.47 -12.98 -5.93
N GLY A 275 -0.63 -12.51 -4.98
CA GLY A 275 -0.36 -13.21 -3.72
C GLY A 275 -1.62 -13.45 -2.89
N LEU A 276 -2.47 -12.44 -2.73
CA LEU A 276 -3.74 -12.56 -2.01
C LEU A 276 -4.68 -13.56 -2.70
N GLY A 277 -4.72 -13.56 -4.04
CA GLY A 277 -5.49 -14.53 -4.81
C GLY A 277 -4.99 -15.97 -4.67
N LEU A 278 -3.69 -16.19 -4.52
CA LEU A 278 -3.14 -17.51 -4.19
C LEU A 278 -3.51 -17.94 -2.76
N LEU A 279 -3.39 -17.04 -1.78
CA LEU A 279 -3.74 -17.31 -0.38
C LEU A 279 -5.23 -17.63 -0.19
N LEU A 280 -6.10 -16.99 -1.00
CA LEU A 280 -7.54 -17.24 -1.03
C LEU A 280 -7.95 -18.45 -1.89
N GLY A 281 -7.02 -19.02 -2.67
CA GLY A 281 -7.29 -20.13 -3.58
C GLY A 281 -8.06 -19.75 -4.84
N VAL A 282 -8.05 -18.46 -5.22
CA VAL A 282 -8.65 -17.94 -6.47
C VAL A 282 -7.77 -18.30 -7.68
N PHE A 283 -6.45 -18.32 -7.47
CA PHE A 283 -5.47 -18.69 -8.49
C PHE A 283 -4.85 -20.05 -8.19
N GLU A 284 -4.50 -20.76 -9.25
CA GLU A 284 -3.81 -22.05 -9.15
C GLU A 284 -2.36 -21.86 -8.71
N ASN A 285 -1.87 -22.77 -7.87
CA ASN A 285 -0.48 -22.79 -7.44
C ASN A 285 0.43 -23.35 -8.54
N ASN A 286 0.82 -22.49 -9.48
CA ASN A 286 1.79 -22.82 -10.52
C ASN A 286 3.15 -22.13 -10.30
N LEU A 287 3.39 -21.55 -9.13
CA LEU A 287 4.60 -20.77 -8.83
C LEU A 287 5.90 -21.57 -8.99
N LEU A 288 5.90 -22.85 -8.57
CA LEU A 288 7.08 -23.71 -8.59
C LEU A 288 7.35 -24.38 -9.95
N ARG A 289 6.63 -24.02 -11.02
CA ARG A 289 6.98 -24.48 -12.37
C ARG A 289 8.29 -23.84 -12.78
N TRP A 290 9.22 -24.61 -13.35
CA TRP A 290 10.56 -24.14 -13.70
C TRP A 290 10.56 -22.83 -14.51
N ARG A 291 9.63 -22.67 -15.46
CA ARG A 291 9.48 -21.43 -16.26
C ARG A 291 9.20 -20.23 -15.36
N ASN A 292 8.35 -20.38 -14.36
CA ASN A 292 7.98 -19.31 -13.45
C ASN A 292 9.10 -19.04 -12.45
N VAL A 293 9.83 -20.08 -12.02
CA VAL A 293 11.04 -19.94 -11.20
C VAL A 293 12.13 -19.19 -11.97
N LEU A 294 12.36 -19.52 -13.25
CA LEU A 294 13.32 -18.82 -14.10
C LEU A 294 12.91 -17.35 -14.30
N LEU A 295 11.63 -17.09 -14.60
CA LEU A 295 11.13 -15.72 -14.74
C LEU A 295 11.24 -14.92 -13.43
N ALA A 296 10.96 -15.55 -12.28
CA ALA A 296 11.13 -14.93 -10.97
C ALA A 296 12.60 -14.66 -10.67
N GLY A 297 13.50 -15.61 -10.96
CA GLY A 297 14.95 -15.44 -10.80
C GLY A 297 15.50 -14.31 -11.68
N LEU A 298 15.09 -14.26 -12.96
CA LEU A 298 15.43 -13.17 -13.87
C LEU A 298 14.89 -11.82 -13.37
N GLY A 299 13.65 -11.79 -12.86
CA GLY A 299 13.06 -10.59 -12.29
C GLY A 299 13.81 -10.10 -11.03
N ILE A 300 14.20 -11.02 -10.15
CA ILE A 300 14.99 -10.71 -8.96
C ILE A 300 16.38 -10.20 -9.37
N TRP A 301 17.06 -10.88 -10.29
CA TRP A 301 18.35 -10.43 -10.82
C TRP A 301 18.26 -9.04 -11.46
N PHE A 302 17.22 -8.79 -12.25
CA PHE A 302 16.99 -7.49 -12.89
C PHE A 302 16.75 -6.38 -11.85
N LEU A 303 15.98 -6.66 -10.81
CA LEU A 303 15.72 -5.72 -9.72
C LEU A 303 16.95 -5.49 -8.83
N MET A 304 17.73 -6.55 -8.54
CA MET A 304 18.89 -6.47 -7.65
C MET A 304 20.14 -5.90 -8.33
N GLY A 305 20.32 -6.09 -9.64
CA GLY A 305 21.45 -5.58 -10.40
C GLY A 305 21.09 -4.31 -11.19
N PRO A 306 20.76 -4.41 -12.50
CA PRO A 306 20.64 -3.25 -13.38
C PRO A 306 19.69 -2.14 -12.88
N MET A 307 18.54 -2.50 -12.32
CA MET A 307 17.60 -1.50 -11.78
C MET A 307 18.11 -0.83 -10.50
N SER A 308 18.98 -1.49 -9.74
CA SER A 308 19.61 -0.94 -8.53
C SER A 308 20.69 0.06 -8.91
N ASP A 309 21.52 -0.30 -9.90
CA ASP A 309 22.57 0.57 -10.46
C ASP A 309 21.96 1.82 -11.10
N LEU A 310 20.91 1.66 -11.93
CA LEU A 310 20.15 2.77 -12.49
C LEU A 310 19.57 3.65 -11.38
N GLY A 311 19.06 3.03 -10.32
CA GLY A 311 18.55 3.73 -9.15
C GLY A 311 19.61 4.50 -8.38
N THR A 312 20.86 4.03 -8.35
CA THR A 312 21.99 4.70 -7.72
C THR A 312 22.46 5.88 -8.57
N ALA A 313 22.63 5.68 -9.89
CA ALA A 313 22.95 6.73 -10.84
C ALA A 313 21.93 7.88 -10.79
N MET A 314 20.65 7.53 -10.70
CA MET A 314 19.55 8.47 -10.51
C MET A 314 19.72 9.36 -9.27
N VAL A 315 20.20 8.80 -8.15
CA VAL A 315 20.45 9.53 -6.91
C VAL A 315 21.69 10.42 -7.01
N ILE A 316 22.79 9.92 -7.59
CA ILE A 316 24.02 10.71 -7.80
C ILE A 316 23.74 12.03 -8.54
N VAL A 317 22.89 11.98 -9.57
CA VAL A 317 22.57 13.16 -10.39
C VAL A 317 21.45 14.02 -9.76
N ARG A 318 20.80 13.55 -8.68
CA ARG A 318 19.61 14.18 -8.09
C ARG A 318 19.86 15.60 -7.60
N GLU A 319 21.05 15.91 -7.10
CA GLU A 319 21.37 17.26 -6.60
C GLU A 319 21.33 18.30 -7.72
N LYS A 320 21.73 17.93 -8.94
CA LYS A 320 21.80 18.83 -10.10
C LYS A 320 20.44 19.10 -10.73
N ARG A 321 19.38 18.39 -10.33
CA ARG A 321 18.06 18.36 -11.01
C ARG A 321 17.30 19.69 -11.06
N HIS A 322 17.64 20.62 -10.16
CA HIS A 322 17.00 21.94 -10.07
C HIS A 322 17.66 22.95 -11.01
N ASP A 323 18.90 22.70 -11.41
CA ASP A 323 19.72 23.65 -12.16
C ASP A 323 19.89 23.24 -13.64
N ILE A 324 19.42 22.06 -14.04
CA ILE A 324 19.60 21.50 -15.39
C ILE A 324 18.28 21.15 -16.09
N SER A 325 18.34 21.10 -17.42
CA SER A 325 17.21 20.68 -18.24
C SER A 325 16.88 19.18 -18.06
N LYS A 326 15.63 18.76 -18.33
CA LYS A 326 15.22 17.35 -18.18
C LYS A 326 15.96 16.40 -19.12
N SER A 327 16.30 16.84 -20.34
CA SER A 327 17.10 16.08 -21.29
C SER A 327 18.53 15.87 -20.77
N GLU A 328 19.11 16.90 -20.17
CA GLU A 328 20.45 16.88 -19.58
C GLU A 328 20.49 16.04 -18.30
N LEU A 329 19.41 16.05 -17.51
CA LEU A 329 19.25 15.14 -16.37
C LEU A 329 19.27 13.67 -16.83
N ILE A 330 18.63 13.35 -17.96
CA ILE A 330 18.62 12.00 -18.52
C ILE A 330 20.00 11.60 -19.02
N SER A 331 20.72 12.48 -19.73
CA SER A 331 22.07 12.18 -20.22
C SER A 331 23.05 11.96 -19.07
N LEU A 332 23.04 12.83 -18.05
CA LEU A 332 23.89 12.65 -16.86
C LEU A 332 23.55 11.36 -16.10
N THR A 333 22.26 11.00 -16.01
CA THR A 333 21.86 9.72 -15.38
C THR A 333 22.39 8.52 -16.18
N TYR A 334 22.39 8.62 -17.51
CA TYR A 334 22.93 7.58 -18.38
C TYR A 334 24.45 7.45 -18.26
N GLU A 335 25.16 8.58 -18.19
CA GLU A 335 26.60 8.62 -17.98
C GLU A 335 26.97 8.02 -16.61
N ALA A 336 26.31 8.45 -15.53
CA ALA A 336 26.53 7.91 -14.19
C ALA A 336 26.16 6.42 -14.06
N PHE A 337 25.26 5.90 -14.90
CA PHE A 337 24.91 4.47 -14.90
C PHE A 337 26.03 3.59 -15.45
N TRP A 338 26.82 4.11 -16.39
CA TRP A 338 27.95 3.39 -16.98
C TRP A 338 29.28 3.63 -16.25
N ASP A 339 29.30 4.51 -15.26
CA ASP A 339 30.45 4.78 -14.41
C ASP A 339 30.42 3.86 -13.17
N GLU A 340 30.99 2.66 -13.31
CA GLU A 340 31.05 1.68 -12.21
C GLU A 340 31.83 2.19 -10.99
N GLU A 341 32.82 3.07 -11.20
CA GLU A 341 33.64 3.63 -10.12
C GLU A 341 32.81 4.64 -9.32
N ALA A 342 32.13 5.58 -9.99
CA ALA A 342 31.22 6.51 -9.32
C ALA A 342 30.09 5.80 -8.55
N LEU A 343 29.55 4.70 -9.10
CA LEU A 343 28.53 3.90 -8.41
C LEU A 343 29.07 3.21 -7.17
N ARG A 344 30.31 2.69 -7.21
CA ARG A 344 30.96 2.05 -6.07
C ARG A 344 31.38 3.06 -5.02
N ASP A 345 31.93 4.19 -5.42
CA ASP A 345 32.35 5.28 -4.55
C ASP A 345 31.16 5.91 -3.84
N TYR A 346 30.06 6.17 -4.56
CA TYR A 346 28.85 6.69 -3.93
C TYR A 346 28.34 5.74 -2.84
N ARG A 347 28.31 4.42 -3.11
CA ARG A 347 27.94 3.43 -2.09
C ARG A 347 28.91 3.44 -0.92
N ALA A 348 30.22 3.53 -1.17
CA ALA A 348 31.22 3.55 -0.11
C ALA A 348 31.17 4.85 0.74
N ILE A 349 30.84 5.99 0.14
CA ILE A 349 30.72 7.29 0.81
C ILE A 349 29.44 7.38 1.64
N ASP A 350 28.29 6.92 1.12
CA ASP A 350 27.02 6.86 1.85
C ASP A 350 27.13 5.99 3.11
N TYR A 351 28.06 5.02 3.10
CA TYR A 351 28.41 4.17 4.24
C TYR A 351 29.24 4.84 5.35
N HIS A 352 29.91 5.96 5.05
CA HIS A 352 30.85 6.63 5.96
C HIS A 352 30.44 8.07 6.31
N GLY A 353 29.35 8.57 5.74
CA GLY A 353 28.80 9.89 6.05
C GLY A 353 28.24 9.94 7.47
N ILE A 354 28.97 10.55 8.41
CA ILE A 354 28.48 10.87 9.75
C ILE A 354 27.42 11.97 9.62
N SER A 355 26.19 11.58 9.32
CA SER A 355 24.99 12.42 9.39
C SER A 355 24.29 12.09 10.71
N ALA A 356 23.69 13.09 11.37
CA ALA A 356 22.85 12.87 12.55
C ALA A 356 21.51 12.15 12.23
N TRP A 357 21.32 11.74 10.97
CA TRP A 357 20.22 10.93 10.47
C TRP A 357 20.78 9.93 9.46
N ASP A 358 20.81 8.65 9.82
CA ASP A 358 21.34 7.56 9.01
C ASP A 358 20.21 6.61 8.56
N GLU A 359 20.06 6.46 7.24
CA GLU A 359 19.09 5.54 6.65
C GLU A 359 19.73 4.24 6.12
N SER A 360 21.00 4.00 6.44
CA SER A 360 21.79 2.85 6.00
C SER A 360 21.50 1.61 6.87
N TYR A 361 20.49 0.83 6.47
CA TYR A 361 20.16 -0.45 7.13
C TYR A 361 20.30 -1.66 6.19
N LEU A 362 19.99 -1.47 4.91
CA LEU A 362 20.15 -2.48 3.86
C LEU A 362 20.85 -1.83 2.66
N ASP A 363 21.76 -2.56 2.02
CA ASP A 363 22.49 -2.10 0.83
C ASP A 363 21.58 -1.96 -0.36
N ASN A 364 20.69 -2.94 -0.51
CA ASN A 364 19.83 -2.97 -1.66
C ASN A 364 18.65 -2.02 -1.44
N ILE A 365 18.57 -1.00 -2.27
CA ILE A 365 17.58 0.06 -2.12
C ILE A 365 16.13 -0.45 -2.37
N PHE A 366 15.95 -1.61 -3.00
CA PHE A 366 14.63 -2.24 -3.13
C PHE A 366 14.23 -2.99 -1.87
N THR A 367 15.13 -3.78 -1.27
CA THR A 367 14.85 -4.49 -0.02
C THR A 367 14.69 -3.51 1.15
N ALA A 368 15.44 -2.39 1.14
CA ALA A 368 15.32 -1.30 2.09
C ALA A 368 13.88 -0.73 2.22
N ARG A 369 13.06 -0.79 1.17
CA ARG A 369 11.65 -0.32 1.20
C ARG A 369 10.71 -1.22 1.98
N PHE A 370 11.17 -2.43 2.31
CA PHE A 370 10.43 -3.43 3.03
C PHE A 370 11.00 -3.67 4.43
N ALA A 371 11.96 -2.85 4.86
CA ALA A 371 12.53 -2.86 6.20
C ALA A 371 12.44 -1.46 6.81
N ASN A 372 11.56 -1.29 7.80
CA ASN A 372 11.24 0.02 8.38
C ASN A 372 11.90 0.26 9.75
N LEU A 373 12.77 -0.65 10.19
CA LEU A 373 13.42 -0.58 11.51
C LEU A 373 14.27 0.67 11.68
N LYS A 374 14.96 1.11 10.63
CA LYS A 374 15.80 2.32 10.63
C LYS A 374 15.04 3.58 11.01
N PHE A 375 13.85 3.80 10.44
CA PHE A 375 13.04 4.97 10.75
C PHE A 375 12.55 4.96 12.20
N ASN A 376 12.31 3.76 12.73
CA ASN A 376 11.94 3.57 14.13
C ASN A 376 13.11 3.92 15.06
N ASP A 377 14.30 3.42 14.74
CA ASP A 377 15.53 3.66 15.50
C ASP A 377 15.86 5.16 15.57
N GLU A 378 15.97 5.80 14.41
CA GLU A 378 16.26 7.22 14.26
C GLU A 378 15.24 8.10 14.98
N SER A 379 13.94 7.79 14.83
CA SER A 379 12.90 8.55 15.53
C SER A 379 12.95 8.37 17.05
N LEU A 380 13.31 7.18 17.55
CA LEU A 380 13.47 6.93 18.98
C LEU A 380 14.73 7.60 19.54
N LEU A 381 15.79 7.67 18.75
CA LEU A 381 17.03 8.37 19.08
C LEU A 381 16.79 9.87 19.22
N LEU A 382 16.13 10.49 18.24
CA LEU A 382 15.77 11.91 18.33
C LEU A 382 14.79 12.18 19.48
N ASN A 383 13.86 11.25 19.76
CA ASN A 383 13.00 11.36 20.93
C ASN A 383 13.82 11.39 22.24
N ARG A 384 14.91 10.62 22.35
CA ARG A 384 15.79 10.69 23.55
C ARG A 384 16.47 12.05 23.71
N GLN A 385 16.77 12.73 22.60
CA GLN A 385 17.37 14.07 22.62
C GLN A 385 16.35 15.15 23.01
N VAL A 386 15.12 15.05 22.48
CA VAL A 386 14.06 16.06 22.70
C VAL A 386 13.30 15.85 24.02
N GLY A 387 13.28 14.62 24.53
CA GLY A 387 12.49 14.21 25.68
C GLY A 387 11.06 13.80 25.32
N ASN A 388 10.49 12.93 26.17
CA ASN A 388 9.10 12.49 26.02
C ASN A 388 8.13 13.64 26.34
N GLU A 389 6.94 13.63 25.73
CA GLU A 389 5.87 14.60 25.99
C GLU A 389 6.30 16.07 25.77
N ASN A 390 7.13 16.30 24.77
CA ASN A 390 7.62 17.61 24.42
C ASN A 390 6.48 18.53 23.92
N PRO A 391 6.27 19.70 24.53
CA PRO A 391 5.16 20.60 24.18
C PRO A 391 5.20 21.11 22.73
N ALA A 392 6.39 21.31 22.15
CA ALA A 392 6.52 21.78 20.77
C ALA A 392 6.04 20.71 19.77
N ILE A 393 6.47 19.46 19.99
CA ILE A 393 6.07 18.32 19.15
C ILE A 393 4.59 18.02 19.33
N TYR A 394 4.09 18.07 20.57
CA TYR A 394 2.65 17.93 20.85
C TYR A 394 1.84 18.98 20.07
N ARG A 395 2.23 20.26 20.15
CA ARG A 395 1.52 21.34 19.45
C ARG A 395 1.57 21.17 17.93
N TYR A 396 2.75 20.87 17.38
CA TYR A 396 2.89 20.57 15.95
C TYR A 396 1.99 19.41 15.52
N THR A 397 1.92 18.35 16.34
CA THR A 397 1.06 17.19 16.09
C THR A 397 -0.43 17.56 16.04
N ILE A 398 -0.89 18.42 16.93
CA ILE A 398 -2.28 18.93 16.94
C ILE A 398 -2.53 19.87 15.75
N ASP A 399 -1.62 20.79 15.45
CA ASP A 399 -1.73 21.70 14.31
C ASP A 399 -1.74 20.93 12.97
N TYR A 400 -1.04 19.78 12.90
CA TYR A 400 -1.08 18.87 11.76
C TYR A 400 -2.46 18.22 11.58
N ILE A 401 -3.12 17.79 12.67
CA ILE A 401 -4.50 17.27 12.61
C ILE A 401 -5.42 18.32 12.01
N TRP A 402 -5.37 19.55 12.52
CA TRP A 402 -6.20 20.64 12.03
C TRP A 402 -5.90 20.97 10.57
N SER A 403 -4.62 21.02 10.20
CA SER A 403 -4.16 21.27 8.82
C SER A 403 -4.62 20.20 7.83
N SER A 404 -4.88 18.97 8.29
CA SER A 404 -5.33 17.87 7.43
C SER A 404 -6.77 18.03 6.91
N LEU A 405 -7.59 18.83 7.59
CA LEU A 405 -9.00 19.06 7.25
C LEU A 405 -9.13 19.91 5.97
N PRO A 406 -10.19 19.77 5.16
CA PRO A 406 -10.43 20.64 4.01
C PRO A 406 -10.55 22.14 4.40
N ASP A 407 -10.09 23.07 3.55
CA ASP A 407 -10.11 24.52 3.84
C ASP A 407 -11.48 25.08 4.22
N PRO A 408 -12.60 24.68 3.57
CA PRO A 408 -13.92 25.17 3.96
C PRO A 408 -14.26 24.83 5.42
N LEU A 409 -13.82 23.66 5.89
CA LEU A 409 -14.10 23.19 7.25
C LEU A 409 -13.28 23.97 8.28
N ILE A 410 -12.02 24.29 7.99
CA ILE A 410 -11.16 25.09 8.88
C ILE A 410 -11.68 26.50 9.02
N ARG A 411 -12.06 27.14 7.89
CA ARG A 411 -12.66 28.48 7.90
C ARG A 411 -13.99 28.48 8.65
N PHE A 412 -14.82 27.46 8.46
CA PHE A 412 -16.08 27.31 9.18
C PHE A 412 -15.90 27.15 10.70
N LEU A 413 -14.89 26.39 11.12
CA LEU A 413 -14.57 26.16 12.53
C LEU A 413 -13.78 27.32 13.18
N GLY A 414 -13.38 28.33 12.42
CA GLY A 414 -12.59 29.46 12.93
C GLY A 414 -11.20 29.06 13.42
N ILE A 415 -10.64 27.95 12.92
CA ILE A 415 -9.34 27.44 13.36
C ILE A 415 -8.21 28.24 12.71
N ASN A 416 -7.36 28.86 13.53
CA ASN A 416 -6.21 29.64 13.08
C ASN A 416 -4.97 28.76 12.95
N VAL A 417 -4.79 28.12 11.79
CA VAL A 417 -3.62 27.28 11.48
C VAL A 417 -3.12 27.57 10.07
N ASP A 418 -1.82 27.83 9.93
CA ASP A 418 -1.18 27.99 8.63
C ASP A 418 -0.81 26.62 8.03
N LYS A 419 -1.70 26.10 7.19
CA LYS A 419 -1.48 24.84 6.48
C LYS A 419 -0.20 24.79 5.67
N THR A 420 0.20 25.93 5.09
CA THR A 420 1.31 25.96 4.15
C THR A 420 2.64 25.79 4.87
N GLN A 421 2.73 26.22 6.13
CA GLN A 421 3.91 25.99 6.95
C GLN A 421 3.90 24.58 7.56
N ILE A 422 2.78 24.15 8.12
CA ILE A 422 2.70 22.87 8.84
C ILE A 422 2.87 21.67 7.92
N LEU A 423 2.22 21.69 6.75
CA LEU A 423 2.24 20.55 5.82
C LEU A 423 3.49 20.50 4.94
N VAL A 424 4.39 21.49 4.98
CA VAL A 424 5.67 21.43 4.22
C VAL A 424 6.71 20.59 4.95
N CYS A 425 6.63 20.58 6.28
CA CYS A 425 7.55 19.83 7.12
C CYS A 425 7.01 18.41 7.35
N SER A 426 7.90 17.40 7.29
CA SER A 426 7.60 16.04 7.74
C SER A 426 7.72 15.94 9.26
N PHE A 427 7.14 14.91 9.88
CA PHE A 427 7.33 14.69 11.31
C PHE A 427 8.79 14.35 11.65
N GLY A 428 9.50 13.67 10.74
CA GLY A 428 10.92 13.38 10.92
C GLY A 428 11.76 14.66 10.90
N ASP A 429 11.51 15.57 9.96
CA ASP A 429 12.20 16.86 9.90
C ASP A 429 11.90 17.73 11.13
N TYR A 430 10.64 17.78 11.57
CA TYR A 430 10.27 18.58 12.74
C TYR A 430 10.91 18.04 14.02
N LEU A 431 10.94 16.72 14.19
CA LEU A 431 11.60 16.05 15.30
C LEU A 431 13.12 16.30 15.27
N PHE A 432 13.74 16.21 14.09
CA PHE A 432 15.16 16.49 13.89
C PHE A 432 15.54 17.93 14.23
N TYR A 433 14.73 18.89 13.75
CA TYR A 433 14.88 20.32 14.06
C TYR A 433 14.74 20.59 15.57
N THR A 434 13.73 19.99 16.21
CA THR A 434 13.48 20.18 17.64
C THR A 434 14.60 19.61 18.50
N ALA A 435 15.31 18.58 18.01
CA ALA A 435 16.48 18.00 18.67
C ALA A 435 17.73 18.90 18.65
N GLY A 436 17.66 20.09 18.04
CA GLY A 436 18.77 21.04 17.98
C GLY A 436 19.76 20.78 16.84
N ASN A 437 19.41 19.88 15.92
CA ASN A 437 20.19 19.66 14.70
C ASN A 437 19.90 20.78 13.68
N VAL A 438 20.89 21.13 12.85
CA VAL A 438 21.01 22.32 11.97
C VAL A 438 19.68 22.94 11.47
N GLN A 439 19.56 24.28 11.51
CA GLN A 439 18.30 25.01 11.21
C GLN A 439 17.79 24.92 9.75
N GLU A 440 18.60 24.49 8.78
CA GLU A 440 18.23 24.39 7.35
C GLU A 440 17.38 23.14 7.01
N THR A 441 16.77 22.49 8.01
CA THR A 441 16.33 21.08 7.94
C THR A 441 14.85 20.83 7.70
N LEU A 442 13.99 21.86 7.75
CA LEU A 442 12.53 21.71 7.65
C LEU A 442 12.02 21.30 6.24
N SER A 443 12.93 21.09 5.29
CA SER A 443 12.67 20.64 3.91
C SER A 443 13.43 19.36 3.52
N GLY A 444 14.02 18.65 4.49
CA GLY A 444 14.79 17.43 4.25
C GLY A 444 13.97 16.21 3.83
N PHE A 445 12.66 16.24 4.08
CA PHE A 445 11.72 15.12 3.88
C PHE A 445 12.14 13.83 4.59
N ARG A 446 12.71 13.95 5.80
CA ARG A 446 13.09 12.80 6.64
C ARG A 446 11.86 12.02 7.07
N THR A 447 11.87 10.72 6.82
CA THR A 447 10.71 9.87 7.15
C THR A 447 10.75 9.50 8.64
N GLY A 448 9.84 10.06 9.42
CA GLY A 448 9.68 9.68 10.82
C GLY A 448 9.05 8.29 11.00
N HIS A 449 8.93 7.85 12.26
CA HIS A 449 8.19 6.66 12.64
C HIS A 449 7.32 6.94 13.87
N PHE A 450 6.10 6.37 13.87
CA PHE A 450 5.09 6.68 14.88
C PHE A 450 5.48 6.39 16.33
N ALA A 451 6.46 5.50 16.57
CA ALA A 451 6.90 5.21 17.92
C ALA A 451 7.74 6.37 18.49
N GLY A 452 8.75 6.84 17.75
CA GLY A 452 9.57 7.97 18.19
C GLY A 452 8.79 9.28 18.25
N THR A 453 8.06 9.62 17.19
CA THR A 453 7.22 10.84 17.17
C THR A 453 6.07 10.76 18.17
N GLY A 454 5.50 9.58 18.37
CA GLY A 454 4.45 9.33 19.36
C GLY A 454 4.95 9.48 20.79
N MET A 455 6.12 8.92 21.11
CA MET A 455 6.76 9.11 22.42
C MET A 455 7.10 10.58 22.68
N ALA A 456 7.60 11.27 21.66
CA ALA A 456 7.94 12.68 21.77
C ALA A 456 6.70 13.56 21.96
N ALA A 457 5.56 13.24 21.32
CA ALA A 457 4.34 14.01 21.44
C ALA A 457 3.49 13.66 22.68
N PHE A 458 3.34 12.37 22.99
CA PHE A 458 2.33 11.85 23.92
C PHE A 458 2.88 10.91 24.99
N GLY A 459 4.20 10.64 25.00
CA GLY A 459 4.76 9.56 25.80
C GLY A 459 4.07 8.23 25.46
N TRP A 460 3.98 7.32 26.41
CA TRP A 460 3.38 5.99 26.20
C TRP A 460 1.90 6.01 25.78
N TRP A 461 1.19 7.13 25.94
CA TRP A 461 -0.20 7.26 25.46
C TRP A 461 -0.33 7.13 23.94
N TYR A 462 0.76 7.30 23.18
CA TYR A 462 0.74 7.10 21.72
C TYR A 462 0.23 5.70 21.34
N LEU A 463 0.50 4.68 22.15
CA LEU A 463 0.01 3.32 21.95
C LEU A 463 -1.52 3.25 22.03
N LEU A 464 -2.13 3.93 23.01
CA LEU A 464 -3.58 3.98 23.10
C LEU A 464 -4.20 4.72 21.91
N ILE A 465 -3.61 5.84 21.51
CA ILE A 465 -4.04 6.63 20.36
C ILE A 465 -3.97 5.78 19.07
N LEU A 466 -2.88 5.05 18.87
CA LEU A 466 -2.70 4.10 17.77
C LEU A 466 -3.81 3.05 17.77
N GLY A 467 -4.06 2.40 18.92
CA GLY A 467 -5.08 1.36 19.04
C GLY A 467 -6.49 1.88 18.72
N LEU A 468 -6.90 2.99 19.31
CA LEU A 468 -8.22 3.59 19.08
C LEU A 468 -8.38 4.10 17.65
N GLY A 469 -7.36 4.73 17.07
CA GLY A 469 -7.36 5.22 15.70
C GLY A 469 -7.48 4.11 14.66
N MET A 470 -6.90 2.94 14.92
CA MET A 470 -6.89 1.83 13.96
C MET A 470 -8.20 1.04 13.87
N ILE A 471 -9.03 1.03 14.91
CA ILE A 471 -10.35 0.36 14.89
C ILE A 471 -11.22 0.82 13.71
N PRO A 472 -11.50 2.12 13.51
CA PRO A 472 -12.26 2.58 12.36
C PRO A 472 -11.51 2.40 11.03
N VAL A 473 -10.17 2.49 11.02
CA VAL A 473 -9.34 2.24 9.82
C VAL A 473 -9.57 0.83 9.28
N PHE A 474 -9.51 -0.20 10.14
CA PHE A 474 -9.82 -1.58 9.76
C PHE A 474 -11.22 -1.71 9.17
N SER A 475 -12.21 -1.05 9.78
CA SER A 475 -13.58 -1.07 9.28
C SER A 475 -13.73 -0.41 7.91
N LEU A 476 -12.99 0.67 7.62
CA LEU A 476 -13.05 1.36 6.34
C LEU A 476 -12.36 0.59 5.21
N PHE A 477 -11.25 -0.07 5.51
CA PHE A 477 -10.55 -0.92 4.55
C PHE A 477 -11.35 -2.17 4.17
N ASP A 478 -11.88 -2.90 5.14
CA ASP A 478 -12.66 -4.10 4.86
C ASP A 478 -14.02 -3.79 4.20
N LYS A 479 -14.51 -2.54 4.27
CA LYS A 479 -15.66 -2.08 3.47
C LYS A 479 -15.37 -2.09 1.97
N LEU A 480 -14.12 -2.10 1.51
CA LEU A 480 -13.80 -2.16 0.08
C LEU A 480 -13.96 -3.58 -0.51
N VAL A 481 -14.41 -4.55 0.30
CA VAL A 481 -14.66 -5.93 -0.09
C VAL A 481 -16.09 -6.31 0.29
N VAL A 482 -16.75 -7.07 -0.59
CA VAL A 482 -18.10 -7.59 -0.35
C VAL A 482 -18.13 -9.10 -0.41
N ARG A 483 -19.07 -9.71 0.31
CA ARG A 483 -19.36 -11.13 0.16
C ARG A 483 -20.02 -11.38 -1.18
N ASP A 484 -19.56 -12.40 -1.88
CA ASP A 484 -20.07 -12.79 -3.19
C ASP A 484 -20.11 -14.31 -3.27
N THR A 485 -21.32 -14.87 -3.23
CA THR A 485 -21.54 -16.33 -3.28
C THR A 485 -21.20 -16.92 -4.65
N ALA A 486 -21.14 -16.10 -5.71
CA ALA A 486 -20.75 -16.54 -7.05
C ALA A 486 -19.21 -16.58 -7.24
N SER A 487 -18.45 -15.95 -6.33
CA SER A 487 -16.99 -15.96 -6.38
C SER A 487 -16.41 -17.25 -5.78
N ALA A 488 -15.34 -17.78 -6.37
CA ALA A 488 -14.63 -18.96 -5.89
C ALA A 488 -14.19 -18.83 -4.41
N ALA A 489 -13.78 -17.63 -3.99
CA ALA A 489 -13.36 -17.34 -2.61
C ALA A 489 -14.52 -16.92 -1.69
N GLY A 490 -15.76 -16.82 -2.19
CA GLY A 490 -16.90 -16.31 -1.42
C GLY A 490 -16.88 -14.78 -1.19
N ILE A 491 -15.91 -14.08 -1.79
CA ILE A 491 -15.70 -12.63 -1.67
C ILE A 491 -15.35 -12.01 -3.01
N ARG A 492 -15.62 -10.71 -3.12
CA ARG A 492 -15.28 -9.88 -4.27
C ARG A 492 -14.67 -8.56 -3.80
N PHE A 493 -13.45 -8.31 -4.25
CA PHE A 493 -12.75 -7.06 -4.03
C PHE A 493 -13.30 -5.97 -4.96
N SER A 494 -13.36 -4.72 -4.51
CA SER A 494 -13.42 -3.61 -5.46
C SER A 494 -12.07 -3.46 -6.17
N LEU A 495 -12.04 -2.96 -7.41
CA LEU A 495 -10.77 -2.60 -8.04
C LEU A 495 -10.04 -1.53 -7.20
N CYS A 496 -10.79 -0.64 -6.55
CA CYS A 496 -10.26 0.34 -5.59
C CYS A 496 -9.41 -0.33 -4.50
N ALA A 497 -9.90 -1.42 -3.89
CA ALA A 497 -9.14 -2.18 -2.88
C ALA A 497 -7.83 -2.71 -3.45
N LEU A 498 -7.88 -3.28 -4.66
CA LEU A 498 -6.72 -3.91 -5.30
C LEU A 498 -5.65 -2.88 -5.68
N LEU A 499 -6.05 -1.72 -6.20
CA LEU A 499 -5.15 -0.60 -6.49
C LEU A 499 -4.49 -0.05 -5.21
N ALA A 500 -5.20 -0.08 -4.09
CA ALA A 500 -4.72 0.46 -2.81
C ALA A 500 -3.78 -0.50 -2.05
N LEU A 501 -3.60 -1.76 -2.49
CA LEU A 501 -2.91 -2.77 -1.68
C LEU A 501 -1.49 -2.41 -1.26
N THR A 502 -0.71 -1.72 -2.10
CA THR A 502 0.62 -1.27 -1.67
C THR A 502 0.54 -0.31 -0.50
N GLY A 503 -0.33 0.70 -0.58
CA GLY A 503 -0.54 1.65 0.51
C GLY A 503 -1.15 1.01 1.75
N VAL A 504 -1.95 -0.06 1.60
CA VAL A 504 -2.46 -0.86 2.72
C VAL A 504 -1.33 -1.62 3.41
N PHE A 505 -0.46 -2.29 2.65
CA PHE A 505 0.66 -3.06 3.20
C PHE A 505 1.66 -2.16 3.92
N GLN A 506 1.91 -0.97 3.36
CA GLN A 506 2.80 0.06 3.90
C GLN A 506 2.04 1.09 4.74
N PHE A 507 0.84 0.76 5.26
CA PHE A 507 0.03 1.72 5.99
C PHE A 507 0.67 2.10 7.33
N LEU A 508 1.04 1.09 8.15
CA LEU A 508 1.52 1.29 9.52
C LEU A 508 2.94 1.86 9.68
N PRO A 509 3.87 1.74 8.72
CA PRO A 509 5.13 2.50 8.70
C PRO A 509 4.95 4.02 8.47
N PHE A 510 3.91 4.63 9.04
CA PHE A 510 3.67 6.07 8.93
C PHE A 510 4.48 6.86 9.96
N GLU A 511 4.67 8.14 9.69
CA GLU A 511 5.56 8.99 10.50
C GLU A 511 5.02 9.30 11.89
N SER A 512 3.71 9.33 12.08
CA SER A 512 3.06 9.67 13.35
C SER A 512 1.72 8.98 13.52
N VAL A 513 1.34 8.65 14.77
CA VAL A 513 0.03 8.06 15.13
C VAL A 513 -1.16 8.86 14.61
N VAL A 514 -0.96 10.17 14.38
CA VAL A 514 -1.94 11.07 13.78
C VAL A 514 -2.30 10.71 12.34
N PHE A 515 -1.47 9.95 11.63
CA PHE A 515 -1.80 9.49 10.28
C PHE A 515 -3.10 8.67 10.22
N SER A 516 -3.44 7.98 11.31
CA SER A 516 -4.76 7.34 11.43
C SER A 516 -5.91 8.36 11.34
N VAL A 517 -5.78 9.52 12.00
CA VAL A 517 -6.76 10.61 11.96
C VAL A 517 -6.82 11.23 10.57
N THR A 518 -5.68 11.55 9.96
CA THR A 518 -5.64 12.17 8.62
C THR A 518 -6.20 11.23 7.54
N PHE A 519 -6.00 9.92 7.69
CA PHE A 519 -6.63 8.93 6.84
C PHE A 519 -8.16 8.91 7.01
N LEU A 520 -8.65 8.97 8.25
CA LEU A 520 -10.09 8.97 8.54
C LEU A 520 -10.79 10.24 8.04
N THR A 521 -10.17 11.41 8.21
CA THR A 521 -10.76 12.71 7.86
C THR A 521 -10.68 13.01 6.37
N ARG A 522 -9.60 12.58 5.70
CA ARG A 522 -9.34 12.91 4.30
C ARG A 522 -8.91 11.71 3.46
N GLY A 523 -7.92 10.93 3.91
CA GLY A 523 -7.26 9.93 3.06
C GLY A 523 -8.21 8.89 2.46
N TRP A 524 -9.09 8.31 3.27
CA TRP A 524 -10.07 7.33 2.80
C TRP A 524 -11.12 7.93 1.88
N LEU A 525 -11.62 9.13 2.20
CA LEU A 525 -12.59 9.84 1.35
C LEU A 525 -11.99 10.16 -0.01
N GLN A 526 -10.74 10.66 -0.03
CA GLN A 526 -10.01 10.96 -1.25
C GLN A 526 -9.79 9.69 -2.10
N LEU A 527 -9.42 8.57 -1.49
CA LEU A 527 -9.24 7.27 -2.16
C LEU A 527 -10.53 6.78 -2.85
N VAL A 528 -11.66 6.80 -2.13
CA VAL A 528 -12.94 6.35 -2.67
C VAL A 528 -13.45 7.31 -3.73
N PHE A 529 -13.35 8.62 -3.47
CA PHE A 529 -13.82 9.66 -4.38
C PHE A 529 -13.08 9.64 -5.71
N SER A 530 -11.73 9.59 -5.69
CA SER A 530 -10.94 9.54 -6.92
C SER A 530 -11.26 8.29 -7.76
N TYR A 531 -11.45 7.15 -7.10
CA TYR A 531 -11.89 5.92 -7.76
C TYR A 531 -13.26 6.07 -8.42
N VAL A 532 -14.27 6.54 -7.67
CA VAL A 532 -15.64 6.69 -8.19
C VAL A 532 -15.69 7.65 -9.36
N LEU A 533 -14.98 8.78 -9.25
CA LEU A 533 -14.86 9.75 -10.32
C LEU A 533 -14.26 9.12 -11.58
N LEU A 534 -13.09 8.50 -11.46
CA LEU A 534 -12.40 7.95 -12.62
C LEU A 534 -13.14 6.76 -13.24
N TYR A 535 -13.73 5.89 -12.41
CA TYR A 535 -14.58 4.81 -12.89
C TYR A 535 -15.80 5.33 -13.66
N SER A 536 -16.42 6.41 -13.19
CA SER A 536 -17.57 7.03 -13.85
C SER A 536 -17.18 7.64 -15.20
N VAL A 537 -16.04 8.34 -15.26
CA VAL A 537 -15.48 8.89 -16.51
C VAL A 537 -15.16 7.77 -17.50
N ALA A 538 -14.46 6.72 -17.06
CA ALA A 538 -14.11 5.58 -17.90
C ALA A 538 -15.37 4.86 -18.42
N ARG A 539 -16.42 4.76 -17.60
CA ARG A 539 -17.71 4.18 -18.00
C ARG A 539 -18.44 5.04 -19.03
N LEU A 540 -18.42 6.36 -18.88
CA LEU A 540 -18.99 7.29 -19.85
C LEU A 540 -18.28 7.19 -21.21
N LEU A 541 -16.95 7.29 -21.21
CA LEU A 541 -16.14 7.17 -22.42
C LEU A 541 -16.31 5.81 -23.09
N SER A 542 -16.34 4.74 -22.31
CA SER A 542 -16.57 3.39 -22.84
C SER A 542 -17.92 3.22 -23.54
N ARG A 543 -18.96 3.95 -23.13
CA ARG A 543 -20.26 3.94 -23.82
C ARG A 543 -20.19 4.70 -25.13
N LEU A 544 -19.59 5.89 -25.13
CA LEU A 544 -19.41 6.70 -26.33
C LEU A 544 -18.64 5.94 -27.43
N PHE A 545 -17.59 5.19 -27.07
CA PHE A 545 -16.86 4.36 -28.03
C PHE A 545 -17.69 3.18 -28.57
N GLN A 546 -18.60 2.62 -27.76
CA GLN A 546 -19.49 1.54 -28.20
C GLN A 546 -20.57 2.06 -29.15
N ASP A 547 -21.13 3.23 -28.86
CA ASP A 547 -22.17 3.86 -29.70
C ASP A 547 -21.58 4.33 -31.04
N ALA A 548 -20.37 4.90 -31.04
CA ALA A 548 -19.67 5.31 -32.26
C ALA A 548 -19.32 4.14 -33.19
N GLY A 549 -18.98 2.98 -32.63
CA GLY A 549 -18.69 1.76 -33.41
C GLY A 549 -19.92 1.07 -34.00
N GLN A 550 -21.12 1.32 -33.45
CA GLN A 550 -22.37 0.82 -34.01
C GLN A 550 -22.91 1.70 -35.14
N GLY A 551 -22.68 3.03 -35.08
CA GLY A 551 -23.07 3.97 -36.13
C GLY A 551 -22.33 3.81 -37.47
N SER A 552 -21.09 3.30 -37.45
CA SER A 552 -20.29 3.06 -38.67
C SER A 552 -20.53 1.70 -39.33
N ALA A 553 -21.31 0.81 -38.73
CA ALA A 553 -21.68 -0.49 -39.29
C ALA A 553 -23.05 -0.45 -40.01
N THR A 554 -23.75 0.68 -39.94
CA THR A 554 -25.07 0.93 -40.56
C THR A 554 -25.02 1.98 -41.67
N SER A 555 -23.83 2.43 -42.07
CA SER A 555 -23.55 3.23 -43.27
C SER A 555 -22.66 2.41 -44.20
#